data_AF-A0A956LKE8-F1
#
_entry.id   AF-A0A956LKE8-F1
#
_cell.length_a   1.000
_cell.length_b   1.000
_cell.length_c   1.000
_cell.angle_alpha   90.00
_cell.angle_beta   90.00
_cell.angle_gamma   90.00
#
_symmetry.space_group_name_H-M   'P 1'
#
loop_
_entity.id
_entity.type
_entity.pdbx_description
1 polymer ?
#
loop_
_entity_poly.entity_id
_entity_poly.type
_entity_poly.pdbx_seq_one_letter_code
_entity_poly.pdbx_strand_id
1 'polypeptide(L)'
;MRTVLTRIYPLGLLLAPLLLVPGCGDSGKSGSDNDDSSATESTDTSDGGTSGGSGPDTTESGSESDSDTGEPEPAVPHALGTISLVESHLATGGSSVPSVSASFIPNTESGGGEGCYESVSGCRIALTPDCGDTCASDEYCSFNAACESRCQRICDAPCGSDEVCYFPAPDSPACKKVEPFDAGALTFLGTPIPINLFPPYGFSGDSGTPFAPGGEATVQASGAAAAGFEAFEKSFTGTSFLQTSPSLDALTLADIYGDGPLPVRWTPGADSVVITASVTSADFTSGAVICEAQDGDGSFDIPRAALLAAVDGVDINGLSISVQRRRVETHKDLTTTGMLTGVTVESVGWLDIVTSSVESHTFEGCGSGELFCGDACVETEWDNNNCGQCGKKCTGNTFCEFGECQCQDGGILCGNACVDTYNDTNNCGGCGNKCPNGSLCEWGECVCDWPEVACGNSCVNTESDDNNCGGCGNACGNGQTCEFGECVGDSGSTGDPDPGTCCTAQNGPGCSNDTIEACVCAQDDYCCMTTWDSQCVSEVESFGCGSCG
;
A
#
# COMPACT_ATOMS: atom_id res chain seq x y z
N MET A 1 -17.12 -37.48 -11.69
CA MET A 1 -17.88 -37.07 -12.88
C MET A 1 -18.69 -35.82 -12.56
N ARG A 2 -18.11 -34.65 -12.76
CA ARG A 2 -18.80 -33.37 -13.04
C ARG A 2 -17.80 -32.56 -13.84
N THR A 3 -18.10 -32.38 -15.11
CA THR A 3 -17.28 -31.69 -16.10
C THR A 3 -17.51 -30.19 -15.95
N VAL A 4 -16.49 -29.45 -15.52
CA VAL A 4 -16.48 -27.98 -15.59
C VAL A 4 -15.90 -27.61 -16.94
N LEU A 5 -16.72 -27.02 -17.80
CA LEU A 5 -16.31 -26.46 -19.09
C LEU A 5 -15.69 -25.08 -18.84
N THR A 6 -14.36 -25.03 -18.79
CA THR A 6 -13.60 -23.77 -18.81
C THR A 6 -13.67 -23.19 -20.22
N ARG A 7 -14.38 -22.08 -20.40
CA ARG A 7 -14.27 -21.25 -21.62
C ARG A 7 -12.96 -20.48 -21.54
N ILE A 8 -12.01 -20.87 -22.37
CA ILE A 8 -10.78 -20.11 -22.66
C ILE A 8 -11.20 -18.96 -23.60
N TYR A 9 -11.18 -17.72 -23.10
CA TYR A 9 -11.16 -16.54 -23.95
C TYR A 9 -9.69 -16.23 -24.26
N PRO A 10 -9.30 -16.05 -25.54
CA PRO A 10 -7.95 -15.63 -25.86
C PRO A 10 -7.76 -14.17 -25.43
N LEU A 11 -6.67 -13.89 -24.71
CA LEU A 11 -6.12 -12.55 -24.51
C LEU A 11 -5.85 -11.92 -25.88
N GLY A 12 -6.79 -11.11 -26.35
CA GLY A 12 -6.58 -10.16 -27.43
C GLY A 12 -6.25 -8.82 -26.80
N LEU A 13 -5.04 -8.32 -27.07
CA LEU A 13 -4.57 -6.97 -26.76
C LEU A 13 -5.59 -5.96 -27.30
N LEU A 14 -6.43 -5.41 -26.44
CA LEU A 14 -7.31 -4.27 -26.75
C LEU A 14 -6.55 -2.99 -26.37
N LEU A 15 -5.66 -2.56 -27.27
CA LEU A 15 -5.22 -1.17 -27.32
C LEU A 15 -6.40 -0.34 -27.87
N ALA A 16 -7.26 0.14 -26.97
CA ALA A 16 -8.13 1.26 -27.30
C ALA A 16 -7.24 2.52 -27.34
N PRO A 17 -7.23 3.30 -28.42
CA PRO A 17 -6.52 4.58 -28.42
C PRO A 17 -7.25 5.51 -27.45
N LEU A 18 -6.63 5.82 -26.31
CA LEU A 18 -7.06 6.89 -25.43
C LEU A 18 -6.98 8.21 -26.22
N LEU A 19 -8.13 8.69 -26.68
CA LEU A 19 -8.26 10.02 -27.28
C LEU A 19 -8.22 11.06 -26.14
N LEU A 20 -7.09 11.76 -26.01
CA LEU A 20 -6.94 12.90 -25.11
C LEU A 20 -7.63 14.16 -25.70
N VAL A 21 -8.70 14.63 -25.06
CA VAL A 21 -9.39 15.91 -25.35
C VAL A 21 -8.79 17.03 -24.45
N PRO A 22 -8.70 18.31 -24.91
CA PRO A 22 -8.06 19.40 -24.15
C PRO A 22 -8.91 19.87 -22.96
N GLY A 23 -8.23 20.25 -21.87
CA GLY A 23 -8.82 20.54 -20.56
C GLY A 23 -9.70 21.79 -20.44
N CYS A 24 -10.59 21.75 -19.45
CA CYS A 24 -11.45 22.86 -19.05
C CYS A 24 -10.70 23.82 -18.10
N GLY A 25 -10.93 25.12 -18.29
CA GLY A 25 -10.33 26.20 -17.51
C GLY A 25 -10.86 26.27 -16.08
N ASP A 26 -9.93 26.50 -15.14
CA ASP A 26 -10.19 26.68 -13.72
C ASP A 26 -11.01 27.96 -13.47
N SER A 27 -12.23 27.80 -12.98
CA SER A 27 -13.04 28.89 -12.41
C SER A 27 -13.46 28.52 -10.99
N GLY A 28 -12.59 28.87 -10.03
CA GLY A 28 -12.83 28.66 -8.60
C GLY A 28 -12.35 29.84 -7.75
N LYS A 29 -12.99 31.00 -7.92
CA LYS A 29 -12.90 32.12 -6.96
C LYS A 29 -13.99 31.90 -5.90
N SER A 30 -13.62 31.52 -4.68
CA SER A 30 -14.49 31.64 -3.51
C SER A 30 -13.71 32.34 -2.38
N GLY A 31 -14.23 33.50 -1.99
CA GLY A 31 -13.83 34.18 -0.77
C GLY A 31 -14.47 33.52 0.44
N SER A 32 -13.79 33.60 1.56
CA SER A 32 -14.40 33.53 2.88
C SER A 32 -13.58 34.36 3.84
N ASP A 33 -14.29 35.32 4.44
CA ASP A 33 -13.85 36.17 5.54
C ASP A 33 -13.50 35.34 6.78
N ASN A 34 -12.42 35.72 7.48
CA ASN A 34 -12.47 36.16 8.89
C ASN A 34 -11.07 36.45 9.43
N ASP A 35 -10.91 37.71 9.87
CA ASP A 35 -10.26 38.19 11.08
C ASP A 35 -9.02 37.46 11.62
N ASP A 36 -7.85 38.13 11.58
CA ASP A 36 -7.30 38.71 12.82
C ASP A 36 -6.21 39.78 12.57
N SER A 37 -6.51 40.99 13.04
CA SER A 37 -5.64 41.98 13.70
C SER A 37 -4.12 41.93 13.50
N SER A 38 -3.54 42.96 12.86
CA SER A 38 -2.65 43.91 13.56
C SER A 38 -2.08 45.03 12.67
N ALA A 39 -2.29 46.25 13.18
CA ALA A 39 -1.32 47.34 13.27
C ALA A 39 -0.85 48.12 12.01
N THR A 40 -1.38 49.35 11.95
CA THR A 40 -0.67 50.65 11.96
C THR A 40 -0.16 51.30 10.67
N GLU A 41 -0.59 52.57 10.56
CA GLU A 41 0.01 53.76 9.94
C GLU A 41 0.00 53.87 8.41
N SER A 42 -0.88 54.71 7.86
CA SER A 42 -0.68 56.16 7.63
C SER A 42 0.15 56.44 6.37
N THR A 43 -0.48 56.94 5.31
CA THR A 43 -0.35 58.36 4.90
C THR A 43 -1.16 58.64 3.65
N ASP A 44 -1.86 59.77 3.69
CA ASP A 44 -2.43 60.51 2.59
C ASP A 44 -1.43 60.74 1.43
N THR A 45 -1.95 60.74 0.20
CA THR A 45 -1.72 61.89 -0.68
C THR A 45 -2.82 62.00 -1.74
N SER A 46 -3.39 63.19 -1.78
CA SER A 46 -4.49 63.64 -2.60
C SER A 46 -4.02 64.16 -3.96
N ASP A 47 -5.02 64.36 -4.82
CA ASP A 47 -5.16 65.40 -5.84
C ASP A 47 -4.50 65.26 -7.22
N GLY A 48 -5.39 65.19 -8.22
CA GLY A 48 -5.67 66.40 -9.00
C GLY A 48 -5.57 66.25 -10.52
N GLY A 49 -6.64 66.62 -11.25
CA GLY A 49 -6.51 66.90 -12.68
C GLY A 49 -7.78 66.81 -13.54
N THR A 50 -8.71 67.73 -13.34
CA THR A 50 -9.95 67.96 -14.10
C THR A 50 -9.78 68.55 -15.51
N SER A 51 -10.77 68.26 -16.38
CA SER A 51 -11.41 69.12 -17.42
C SER A 51 -10.56 69.57 -18.63
N GLY A 52 -11.06 69.75 -19.85
CA GLY A 52 -12.39 69.84 -20.42
C GLY A 52 -12.28 70.58 -21.77
N GLY A 53 -13.24 70.43 -22.70
CA GLY A 53 -13.23 71.21 -23.94
C GLY A 53 -14.29 70.81 -24.97
N SER A 54 -15.46 71.44 -24.89
CA SER A 54 -16.58 71.43 -25.86
C SER A 54 -16.21 72.22 -27.13
N GLY A 55 -16.57 71.81 -28.35
CA GLY A 55 -17.89 71.87 -29.04
C GLY A 55 -17.66 72.43 -30.48
N PRO A 56 -18.67 72.84 -31.26
CA PRO A 56 -19.96 72.24 -31.62
C PRO A 56 -20.14 72.12 -33.16
N ASP A 57 -21.12 71.35 -33.68
CA ASP A 57 -21.96 71.84 -34.79
C ASP A 57 -23.23 70.99 -35.01
N THR A 58 -24.25 71.69 -35.49
CA THR A 58 -25.66 71.34 -35.79
C THR A 58 -25.84 70.25 -36.87
N THR A 59 -26.89 69.43 -36.93
CA THR A 59 -28.29 69.74 -37.31
C THR A 59 -29.20 68.49 -37.26
N GLU A 60 -30.50 68.75 -37.13
CA GLU A 60 -31.68 67.99 -37.61
C GLU A 60 -32.18 66.72 -36.90
N SER A 61 -33.40 66.88 -36.38
CA SER A 61 -34.33 65.82 -35.99
C SER A 61 -34.89 65.12 -37.22
N GLY A 62 -34.69 63.80 -37.30
CA GLY A 62 -35.41 62.89 -38.17
C GLY A 62 -35.77 61.65 -37.37
N SER A 63 -37.03 61.52 -37.03
CA SER A 63 -37.61 60.34 -36.40
C SER A 63 -37.78 59.24 -37.45
N GLU A 64 -36.93 58.23 -37.41
CA GLU A 64 -37.21 56.94 -38.05
C GLU A 64 -37.04 55.85 -37.00
N SER A 65 -38.16 55.19 -36.72
CA SER A 65 -38.23 53.97 -35.96
C SER A 65 -37.65 52.85 -36.81
N ASP A 66 -36.35 52.62 -36.72
CA ASP A 66 -35.75 51.39 -37.20
C ASP A 66 -36.03 50.29 -36.17
N SER A 67 -36.95 49.41 -36.55
CA SER A 67 -37.07 48.09 -35.97
C SER A 67 -35.74 47.37 -36.18
N ASP A 68 -34.96 47.32 -35.11
CA ASP A 68 -33.78 46.49 -34.95
C ASP A 68 -34.20 45.03 -35.18
N THR A 69 -34.13 44.58 -36.44
CA THR A 69 -34.04 43.16 -36.76
C THR A 69 -32.67 42.75 -36.29
N GLY A 70 -32.59 42.33 -35.01
CA GLY A 70 -31.36 41.83 -34.43
C GLY A 70 -30.71 40.85 -35.40
N GLU A 71 -29.56 41.25 -35.93
CA GLU A 71 -28.67 40.30 -36.59
C GLU A 71 -28.43 39.17 -35.59
N PRO A 72 -28.63 37.90 -35.99
CA PRO A 72 -28.28 36.80 -35.11
C PRO A 72 -26.80 36.95 -34.74
N GLU A 73 -26.50 36.86 -33.44
CA GLU A 73 -25.11 36.79 -32.99
C GLU A 73 -24.35 35.75 -33.83
N PRO A 74 -23.09 36.01 -34.20
CA PRO A 74 -22.32 35.05 -34.99
C PRO A 74 -22.32 33.71 -34.26
N ALA A 75 -22.81 32.68 -34.95
CA ALA A 75 -22.83 31.29 -34.53
C ALA A 75 -21.49 30.92 -33.87
N VAL A 76 -21.55 30.38 -32.65
CA VAL A 76 -20.33 29.97 -31.94
C VAL A 76 -19.78 28.77 -32.71
N PRO A 77 -18.52 28.79 -33.16
CA PRO A 77 -17.95 27.64 -33.85
C PRO A 77 -18.18 26.36 -33.06
N HIS A 78 -18.37 25.21 -33.74
CA HIS A 78 -18.55 23.90 -33.10
C HIS A 78 -17.50 22.88 -33.59
N ALA A 79 -17.24 21.81 -32.83
CA ALA A 79 -16.32 20.78 -33.28
C ALA A 79 -16.88 20.05 -34.50
N LEU A 80 -16.13 20.02 -35.61
CA LEU A 80 -16.46 19.23 -36.80
C LEU A 80 -15.89 17.82 -36.69
N GLY A 81 -14.71 17.69 -36.10
CA GLY A 81 -14.03 16.42 -35.99
C GLY A 81 -12.56 16.52 -35.65
N THR A 82 -11.95 15.35 -35.53
CA THR A 82 -10.52 15.17 -35.27
C THR A 82 -9.95 14.20 -36.30
N ILE A 83 -8.85 14.57 -36.93
CA ILE A 83 -8.01 13.68 -37.76
C ILE A 83 -6.73 13.42 -36.97
N SER A 84 -6.43 12.15 -36.72
CA SER A 84 -5.24 11.75 -35.96
C SER A 84 -4.30 10.94 -36.85
N LEU A 85 -3.04 11.36 -36.92
CA LEU A 85 -1.93 10.63 -37.53
C LEU A 85 -0.93 10.32 -36.43
N VAL A 86 -0.77 9.04 -36.10
CA VAL A 86 0.03 8.57 -34.98
C VAL A 86 1.08 7.60 -35.49
N GLU A 87 2.29 7.70 -34.96
CA GLU A 87 3.27 6.62 -35.03
C GLU A 87 3.66 6.20 -33.62
N SER A 88 3.79 4.90 -33.39
CA SER A 88 4.22 4.35 -32.12
C SER A 88 5.37 3.37 -32.28
N HIS A 89 6.29 3.36 -31.32
CA HIS A 89 7.37 2.38 -31.27
C HIS A 89 7.68 1.97 -29.83
N LEU A 90 8.38 0.85 -29.70
CA LEU A 90 8.91 0.39 -28.42
C LEU A 90 10.23 1.10 -28.13
N ALA A 91 10.51 1.33 -26.85
CA ALA A 91 11.79 1.90 -26.40
C ALA A 91 13.00 1.02 -26.76
N THR A 92 12.79 -0.31 -26.80
CA THR A 92 13.80 -1.30 -27.22
C THR A 92 14.19 -1.19 -28.70
N GLY A 93 13.55 -0.30 -29.45
CA GLY A 93 13.73 -0.09 -30.88
C GLY A 93 12.77 -0.92 -31.73
N GLY A 94 13.00 -0.88 -33.05
CA GLY A 94 12.13 -1.50 -34.05
C GLY A 94 11.58 -0.48 -35.04
N SER A 95 10.74 -0.95 -35.96
CA SER A 95 10.00 -0.07 -36.87
C SER A 95 8.81 0.54 -36.15
N SER A 96 8.58 1.84 -36.34
CA SER A 96 7.35 2.50 -35.92
C SER A 96 6.12 1.87 -36.58
N VAL A 97 5.01 1.79 -35.85
CA VAL A 97 3.70 1.35 -36.32
C VAL A 97 2.83 2.59 -36.58
N PRO A 98 2.45 2.87 -37.84
CA PRO A 98 1.59 4.00 -38.16
C PRO A 98 0.11 3.67 -37.93
N SER A 99 -0.63 4.64 -37.40
CA SER A 99 -2.09 4.62 -37.29
C SER A 99 -2.67 5.95 -37.77
N VAL A 100 -3.72 5.90 -38.58
CA VAL A 100 -4.46 7.09 -39.01
C VAL A 100 -5.94 6.86 -38.82
N SER A 101 -6.61 7.82 -38.21
CA SER A 101 -8.06 7.78 -38.00
C SER A 101 -8.67 9.15 -38.16
N ALA A 102 -9.95 9.20 -38.50
CA ALA A 102 -10.73 10.43 -38.49
C ALA A 102 -12.10 10.18 -37.86
N SER A 103 -12.55 11.13 -37.04
CA SER A 103 -13.87 11.11 -36.44
C SER A 103 -14.50 12.48 -36.64
N PHE A 104 -15.71 12.52 -37.19
CA PHE A 104 -16.43 13.76 -37.44
C PHE A 104 -17.78 13.68 -36.73
N ILE A 105 -17.82 14.20 -35.50
CA ILE A 105 -19.00 14.18 -34.64
C ILE A 105 -19.34 15.64 -34.34
N PRO A 106 -20.50 16.15 -34.82
CA PRO A 106 -20.87 17.53 -34.55
C PRO A 106 -21.36 17.66 -33.11
N ASN A 107 -20.62 18.46 -32.33
CA ASN A 107 -20.95 18.98 -31.00
C ASN A 107 -22.00 18.20 -30.18
N THR A 108 -21.83 16.89 -30.06
CA THR A 108 -22.10 16.28 -28.77
C THR A 108 -20.96 16.77 -27.91
N GLU A 109 -21.24 17.45 -26.79
CA GLU A 109 -20.26 17.61 -25.70
C GLU A 109 -19.36 16.37 -25.71
N SER A 110 -18.11 16.55 -26.16
CA SER A 110 -17.03 15.55 -26.15
C SER A 110 -17.53 14.10 -25.97
N GLY A 111 -17.94 13.45 -27.07
CA GLY A 111 -18.59 12.12 -27.10
C GLY A 111 -17.75 10.93 -26.62
N GLY A 112 -16.77 11.17 -25.75
CA GLY A 112 -16.34 10.24 -24.71
C GLY A 112 -16.27 11.10 -23.45
N GLY A 113 -17.15 10.87 -22.48
CA GLY A 113 -17.21 11.69 -21.27
C GLY A 113 -15.81 11.97 -20.76
N GLU A 114 -15.49 13.24 -20.50
CA GLU A 114 -14.23 13.60 -19.88
C GLU A 114 -14.07 12.67 -18.69
N GLY A 115 -13.00 11.85 -18.72
CA GLY A 115 -12.70 11.00 -17.58
C GLY A 115 -12.66 11.86 -16.33
N CYS A 116 -13.08 11.30 -15.19
CA CYS A 116 -12.88 12.02 -13.95
C CYS A 116 -11.44 11.84 -13.51
N TYR A 117 -10.81 12.97 -13.17
CA TYR A 117 -9.41 12.98 -12.80
C TYR A 117 -9.22 13.66 -11.46
N GLU A 118 -8.29 13.13 -10.67
CA GLU A 118 -7.75 13.83 -9.51
C GLU A 118 -6.38 14.43 -9.87
N SER A 119 -6.09 15.65 -9.41
CA SER A 119 -4.79 16.28 -9.63
C SER A 119 -3.84 15.99 -8.47
N VAL A 120 -2.73 15.30 -8.75
CA VAL A 120 -1.69 14.98 -7.78
C VAL A 120 -0.34 15.44 -8.30
N SER A 121 0.24 16.44 -7.63
CA SER A 121 1.60 16.94 -7.89
C SER A 121 1.89 17.31 -9.37
N GLY A 122 0.90 17.89 -10.06
CA GLY A 122 1.04 18.30 -11.47
C GLY A 122 0.73 17.20 -12.50
N CYS A 123 0.37 16.01 -12.05
CA CYS A 123 -0.20 14.96 -12.88
C CYS A 123 -1.69 14.77 -12.56
N ARG A 124 -2.42 14.13 -13.47
CA ARG A 124 -3.83 13.75 -13.34
C ARG A 124 -3.93 12.24 -13.20
N ILE A 125 -4.72 11.76 -12.25
CA ILE A 125 -4.96 10.33 -12.03
C ILE A 125 -6.36 10.02 -12.53
N ALA A 126 -6.50 9.06 -13.44
CA ALA A 126 -7.80 8.63 -13.91
C ALA A 126 -8.55 7.89 -12.79
N LEU A 127 -9.71 8.40 -12.41
CA LEU A 127 -10.55 7.80 -11.39
C LEU A 127 -11.37 6.66 -11.99
N THR A 128 -11.61 5.64 -11.18
CA THR A 128 -12.56 4.56 -11.51
C THR A 128 -13.85 4.82 -10.73
N PRO A 129 -15.02 4.77 -11.37
CA PRO A 129 -16.27 5.00 -10.65
C PRO A 129 -16.53 3.82 -9.69
N ASP A 130 -16.79 4.13 -8.42
CA ASP A 130 -17.12 3.15 -7.39
C ASP A 130 -18.55 3.38 -6.88
N CYS A 131 -19.43 2.43 -7.18
CA CYS A 131 -20.81 2.43 -6.73
C CYS A 131 -21.06 1.33 -5.67
N GLY A 132 -20.01 0.63 -5.24
CA GLY A 132 -20.11 -0.63 -4.49
C GLY A 132 -21.00 -1.66 -5.19
N ASP A 133 -21.66 -2.51 -4.40
CA ASP A 133 -22.60 -3.54 -4.88
C ASP A 133 -24.04 -3.00 -5.05
N THR A 134 -24.21 -1.68 -5.25
CA THR A 134 -25.53 -1.04 -5.17
C THR A 134 -26.26 -0.93 -6.51
N CYS A 135 -25.56 -1.09 -7.63
CA CYS A 135 -26.18 -1.00 -8.95
C CYS A 135 -27.06 -2.22 -9.23
N ALA A 136 -28.23 -1.97 -9.81
CA ALA A 136 -29.12 -3.03 -10.26
C ALA A 136 -28.50 -3.82 -11.44
N SER A 137 -29.06 -4.99 -11.73
CA SER A 137 -28.56 -5.86 -12.82
C SER A 137 -28.67 -5.24 -14.23
N ASP A 138 -29.51 -4.21 -14.37
CA ASP A 138 -29.73 -3.41 -15.57
C ASP A 138 -29.07 -2.03 -15.46
N GLU A 139 -28.09 -1.86 -14.57
CA GLU A 139 -27.31 -0.64 -14.37
C GLU A 139 -25.81 -0.91 -14.45
N TYR A 140 -25.03 0.13 -14.76
CA TYR A 140 -23.58 0.14 -14.71
C TYR A 140 -23.09 1.33 -13.88
N CYS A 141 -21.94 1.17 -13.23
CA CYS A 141 -21.33 2.26 -12.48
C CYS A 141 -20.59 3.22 -13.42
N SER A 142 -20.85 4.52 -13.28
CA SER A 142 -20.20 5.57 -14.08
C SER A 142 -20.18 6.89 -13.33
N PHE A 143 -19.42 7.86 -13.83
CA PHE A 143 -19.43 9.21 -13.28
C PHE A 143 -20.55 10.06 -13.88
N ASN A 144 -21.09 10.98 -13.09
CA ASN A 144 -21.86 12.12 -13.61
C ASN A 144 -20.93 13.29 -13.97
N ALA A 145 -21.51 14.39 -14.49
CA ALA A 145 -20.74 15.60 -14.86
C ALA A 145 -20.03 16.29 -13.68
N ALA A 146 -20.38 15.95 -12.44
CA ALA A 146 -19.71 16.44 -11.22
C ALA A 146 -18.67 15.44 -10.69
N CYS A 147 -18.33 14.40 -11.45
CA CYS A 147 -17.42 13.34 -11.06
C CYS A 147 -17.83 12.54 -9.81
N GLU A 148 -19.12 12.42 -9.57
CA GLU A 148 -19.66 11.52 -8.55
C GLU A 148 -20.05 10.18 -9.19
N SER A 149 -19.68 9.07 -8.54
CA SER A 149 -20.07 7.73 -8.98
C SER A 149 -21.59 7.54 -8.82
N ARG A 150 -22.24 7.11 -9.90
CA ARG A 150 -23.67 6.88 -10.00
C ARG A 150 -23.95 5.61 -10.80
N CYS A 151 -24.92 4.83 -10.35
CA CYS A 151 -25.49 3.75 -11.15
C CYS A 151 -26.32 4.38 -12.27
N GLN A 152 -25.96 4.07 -13.52
CA GLN A 152 -26.68 4.49 -14.71
C GLN A 152 -27.34 3.28 -15.34
N ARG A 153 -28.63 3.39 -15.68
CA ARG A 153 -29.35 2.32 -16.37
C ARG A 153 -28.76 2.06 -17.75
N ILE A 154 -28.67 0.78 -18.10
CA ILE A 154 -28.33 0.32 -19.43
C ILE A 154 -29.57 0.54 -20.31
N CYS A 155 -29.38 1.19 -21.45
CA CYS A 155 -30.44 1.32 -22.45
C CYS A 155 -30.57 -0.02 -23.20
N ASP A 156 -31.61 -0.79 -22.89
CA ASP A 156 -31.85 -2.13 -23.42
C ASP A 156 -33.06 -2.20 -24.39
N ALA A 157 -33.51 -1.05 -24.91
CA ALA A 157 -34.59 -1.03 -25.89
C ALA A 157 -34.20 -1.81 -27.16
N PRO A 158 -35.10 -2.63 -27.71
CA PRO A 158 -34.85 -3.39 -28.93
C PRO A 158 -34.88 -2.45 -30.14
N CYS A 159 -33.72 -1.92 -30.50
CA CYS A 159 -33.55 -1.01 -31.64
C CYS A 159 -33.26 -1.73 -32.96
N GLY A 160 -33.56 -1.06 -34.07
CA GLY A 160 -33.20 -1.53 -35.41
C GLY A 160 -31.69 -1.64 -35.62
N SER A 161 -31.27 -2.29 -36.71
CA SER A 161 -29.85 -2.47 -37.05
C SER A 161 -29.09 -1.16 -37.35
N ASP A 162 -29.82 -0.08 -37.60
CA ASP A 162 -29.33 1.27 -37.88
C ASP A 162 -29.72 2.28 -36.78
N GLU A 163 -30.07 1.80 -35.59
CA GLU A 163 -30.54 2.60 -34.48
C GLU A 163 -29.71 2.33 -33.21
N VAL A 164 -29.53 3.36 -32.40
CA VAL A 164 -28.93 3.28 -31.06
C VAL A 164 -29.98 3.54 -30.00
N CYS A 165 -29.92 2.79 -28.90
CA CYS A 165 -30.76 3.00 -27.74
C CYS A 165 -30.26 4.23 -26.96
N TYR A 166 -31.15 5.12 -26.57
CA TYR A 166 -30.88 6.26 -25.71
C TYR A 166 -32.05 6.56 -24.77
N PHE A 167 -31.84 7.39 -23.76
CA PHE A 167 -32.89 7.83 -22.83
C PHE A 167 -33.31 9.29 -23.12
N PRO A 168 -34.36 9.55 -23.92
CA PRO A 168 -34.91 10.91 -24.11
C PRO A 168 -35.44 11.56 -22.83
N ALA A 169 -35.75 10.76 -21.81
CA ALA A 169 -36.08 11.18 -20.46
C ALA A 169 -35.63 10.09 -19.48
N PRO A 170 -35.45 10.41 -18.18
CA PRO A 170 -35.16 9.40 -17.16
C PRO A 170 -36.13 8.22 -17.26
N ASP A 171 -35.58 7.01 -17.25
CA ASP A 171 -36.32 5.73 -17.30
C ASP A 171 -37.21 5.52 -18.55
N SER A 172 -37.02 6.31 -19.61
CA SER A 172 -37.79 6.19 -20.85
C SER A 172 -36.88 5.84 -22.03
N PRO A 173 -36.45 4.58 -22.18
CA PRO A 173 -35.54 4.19 -23.27
C PRO A 173 -36.26 4.28 -24.62
N ALA A 174 -35.57 4.79 -25.63
CA ALA A 174 -36.06 4.93 -27.00
C ALA A 174 -34.93 4.63 -27.99
N CYS A 175 -35.30 4.41 -29.25
CA CYS A 175 -34.37 4.19 -30.33
C CYS A 175 -34.25 5.45 -31.18
N LYS A 176 -33.03 5.79 -31.58
CA LYS A 176 -32.74 6.86 -32.52
C LYS A 176 -31.92 6.31 -33.67
N LYS A 177 -32.28 6.65 -34.90
CA LYS A 177 -31.44 6.34 -36.07
C LYS A 177 -30.07 6.97 -35.90
N VAL A 178 -29.03 6.18 -36.16
CA VAL A 178 -27.68 6.71 -36.31
C VAL A 178 -27.59 7.30 -37.71
N GLU A 179 -27.55 8.62 -37.82
CA GLU A 179 -27.23 9.28 -39.07
C GLU A 179 -25.70 9.41 -39.16
N PRO A 180 -25.03 8.64 -40.04
CA PRO A 180 -23.59 8.77 -40.20
C PRO A 180 -23.28 10.14 -40.79
N PHE A 181 -22.45 10.89 -40.07
CA PHE A 181 -21.79 12.06 -40.63
C PHE A 181 -20.50 11.59 -41.31
N ASP A 182 -20.41 11.82 -42.61
CA ASP A 182 -19.31 11.40 -43.49
C ASP A 182 -18.70 12.67 -44.09
N ALA A 183 -17.37 12.73 -44.21
CA ALA A 183 -16.65 13.84 -44.84
C ALA A 183 -16.28 13.55 -46.31
N GLY A 184 -16.66 12.39 -46.83
CA GLY A 184 -16.25 11.84 -48.12
C GLY A 184 -14.92 11.10 -48.05
N ALA A 185 -14.23 10.91 -49.17
CA ALA A 185 -12.88 10.35 -49.15
C ALA A 185 -11.88 11.37 -48.58
N LEU A 186 -10.95 10.91 -47.73
CA LEU A 186 -9.82 11.71 -47.25
C LEU A 186 -8.54 11.28 -47.96
N THR A 187 -7.86 12.22 -48.61
CA THR A 187 -6.57 12.00 -49.28
C THR A 187 -5.49 12.78 -48.55
N PHE A 188 -4.39 12.13 -48.21
CA PHE A 188 -3.24 12.80 -47.60
C PHE A 188 -2.09 12.92 -48.61
N LEU A 189 -1.62 14.14 -48.79
CA LEU A 189 -0.54 14.53 -49.69
C LEU A 189 0.66 15.01 -48.87
N GLY A 190 1.88 14.80 -49.38
CA GLY A 190 3.12 15.15 -48.67
C GLY A 190 3.49 14.18 -47.54
N THR A 191 2.65 13.18 -47.27
CA THR A 191 2.96 12.10 -46.32
C THR A 191 3.99 11.14 -46.93
N PRO A 192 4.86 10.52 -46.12
CA PRO A 192 5.86 9.54 -46.59
C PRO A 192 5.22 8.30 -47.25
N ILE A 193 4.00 7.97 -46.83
CA ILE A 193 3.17 6.90 -47.37
C ILE A 193 1.90 7.51 -48.00
N PRO A 194 1.48 7.11 -49.21
CA PRO A 194 0.20 7.55 -49.77
C PRO A 194 -0.95 7.02 -48.90
N ILE A 195 -1.80 7.90 -48.38
CA ILE A 195 -2.94 7.52 -47.53
C ILE A 195 -4.23 8.02 -48.18
N ASN A 196 -5.16 7.10 -48.42
CA ASN A 196 -6.54 7.40 -48.81
C ASN A 196 -7.46 6.67 -47.85
N LEU A 197 -8.33 7.39 -47.15
CA LEU A 197 -9.30 6.81 -46.22
C LEU A 197 -10.72 6.98 -46.73
N PHE A 198 -11.52 5.94 -46.50
CA PHE A 198 -12.96 5.93 -46.71
C PHE A 198 -13.64 5.59 -45.38
N PRO A 199 -14.89 6.01 -45.16
CA PRO A 199 -15.65 5.62 -43.98
C PRO A 199 -15.79 4.10 -43.85
N PRO A 200 -15.67 3.51 -42.64
CA PRO A 200 -15.18 4.14 -41.41
C PRO A 200 -13.68 4.47 -41.51
N TYR A 201 -13.31 5.71 -41.19
CA TYR A 201 -11.95 6.19 -41.40
C TYR A 201 -10.96 5.57 -40.42
N GLY A 202 -10.22 4.58 -40.90
CA GLY A 202 -9.18 3.95 -40.11
C GLY A 202 -8.13 3.30 -41.00
N PHE A 203 -6.88 3.41 -40.58
CA PHE A 203 -5.75 2.75 -41.18
C PHE A 203 -4.74 2.40 -40.10
N SER A 204 -4.19 1.20 -40.19
CA SER A 204 -3.03 0.73 -39.41
C SER A 204 -2.07 0.07 -40.38
N GLY A 205 -0.80 0.49 -40.38
CA GLY A 205 0.24 -0.11 -41.20
C GLY A 205 1.20 -0.96 -40.39
N ASP A 206 2.02 -1.75 -41.08
CA ASP A 206 3.00 -2.64 -40.44
C ASP A 206 4.35 -1.94 -40.14
N SER A 207 4.67 -0.85 -40.83
CA SER A 207 5.88 -0.06 -40.57
C SER A 207 5.82 1.36 -41.14
N GLY A 208 6.50 2.29 -40.47
CA GLY A 208 6.74 3.66 -40.93
C GLY A 208 6.00 4.72 -40.12
N THR A 209 6.05 5.96 -40.62
CA THR A 209 5.34 7.11 -40.04
C THR A 209 4.32 7.66 -41.03
N PRO A 210 3.09 8.01 -40.60
CA PRO A 210 2.08 8.59 -41.48
C PRO A 210 2.33 10.06 -41.81
N PHE A 211 3.32 10.71 -41.18
CA PHE A 211 3.72 12.09 -41.43
C PHE A 211 5.24 12.24 -41.49
N ALA A 212 5.74 13.21 -42.24
CA ALA A 212 7.16 13.55 -42.21
C ALA A 212 7.48 14.35 -40.93
N PRO A 213 8.50 13.97 -40.14
CA PRO A 213 8.84 14.69 -38.91
C PRO A 213 9.14 16.17 -39.17
N GLY A 214 8.36 17.08 -38.60
CA GLY A 214 8.47 18.53 -38.85
C GLY A 214 8.16 18.96 -40.29
N GLY A 215 7.72 18.06 -41.16
CA GLY A 215 7.40 18.33 -42.56
C GLY A 215 5.95 18.76 -42.74
N GLU A 216 5.68 19.49 -43.83
CA GLU A 216 4.33 19.90 -44.21
C GLU A 216 3.62 18.78 -44.99
N ALA A 217 2.35 18.56 -44.66
CA ALA A 217 1.45 17.66 -45.37
C ALA A 217 0.08 18.31 -45.53
N THR A 218 -0.73 17.83 -46.46
CA THR A 218 -2.06 18.36 -46.75
C THR A 218 -3.07 17.23 -46.72
N VAL A 219 -4.18 17.44 -46.02
CA VAL A 219 -5.36 16.58 -46.11
C VAL A 219 -6.42 17.23 -46.99
N GLN A 220 -6.91 16.46 -47.95
CA GLN A 220 -8.00 16.84 -48.85
C GLN A 220 -9.20 15.94 -48.60
N ALA A 221 -10.31 16.53 -48.20
CA ALA A 221 -11.59 15.84 -48.15
C ALA A 221 -12.37 16.09 -49.44
N SER A 222 -12.94 15.04 -50.02
CA SER A 222 -13.79 15.17 -51.21
C SER A 222 -15.10 15.92 -50.95
N GLY A 223 -15.45 16.11 -49.67
CA GLY A 223 -16.76 16.56 -49.24
C GLY A 223 -17.80 15.45 -49.36
N ALA A 224 -18.84 15.54 -48.54
CA ALA A 224 -20.02 14.71 -48.61
C ALA A 224 -21.24 15.61 -48.40
N ALA A 225 -21.57 16.36 -49.45
CA ALA A 225 -22.62 17.39 -49.41
C ALA A 225 -23.98 16.86 -48.92
N ALA A 226 -24.28 15.56 -49.14
CA ALA A 226 -25.50 14.93 -48.65
C ALA A 226 -25.51 14.74 -47.11
N ALA A 227 -24.34 14.63 -46.48
CA ALA A 227 -24.16 14.59 -45.03
C ALA A 227 -23.92 16.00 -44.43
N GLY A 228 -23.91 17.04 -45.28
CA GLY A 228 -23.71 18.41 -44.86
C GLY A 228 -22.28 18.79 -44.56
N PHE A 229 -21.32 18.16 -45.23
CA PHE A 229 -19.90 18.49 -45.10
C PHE A 229 -19.30 18.93 -46.44
N GLU A 230 -18.76 20.15 -46.48
CA GLU A 230 -18.13 20.69 -47.68
C GLU A 230 -16.75 20.08 -47.92
N ALA A 231 -16.31 20.07 -49.18
CA ALA A 231 -14.95 19.69 -49.50
C ALA A 231 -13.98 20.70 -48.86
N PHE A 232 -12.89 20.20 -48.29
CA PHE A 232 -11.88 21.05 -47.69
C PHE A 232 -10.47 20.58 -48.05
N GLU A 233 -9.54 21.51 -47.95
CA GLU A 233 -8.10 21.26 -48.00
C GLU A 233 -7.44 21.98 -46.83
N LYS A 234 -6.69 21.24 -46.01
CA LYS A 234 -5.93 21.80 -44.88
C LYS A 234 -4.51 21.27 -44.85
N SER A 235 -3.56 22.19 -44.83
CA SER A 235 -2.16 21.87 -44.56
C SER A 235 -1.91 21.85 -43.07
N PHE A 236 -1.03 20.94 -42.65
CA PHE A 236 -0.56 20.81 -41.28
C PHE A 236 0.93 20.44 -41.30
N THR A 237 1.61 20.70 -40.19
CA THR A 237 3.00 20.29 -40.01
C THR A 237 3.08 19.11 -39.06
N GLY A 238 3.71 18.02 -39.48
CA GLY A 238 3.91 16.85 -38.63
C GLY A 238 4.72 17.17 -37.37
N THR A 239 4.36 16.55 -36.25
CA THR A 239 5.21 16.52 -35.06
C THR A 239 6.58 15.94 -35.37
N SER A 240 7.58 16.24 -34.55
CA SER A 240 8.88 15.58 -34.62
C SER A 240 8.84 14.18 -33.98
N PHE A 241 9.77 13.31 -34.39
CA PHE A 241 9.96 12.00 -33.78
C PHE A 241 10.40 12.15 -32.32
N LEU A 242 9.69 11.51 -31.42
CA LEU A 242 9.99 11.45 -30.01
C LEU A 242 10.84 10.22 -29.74
N GLN A 243 12.00 10.43 -29.14
CA GLN A 243 12.79 9.36 -28.58
C GLN A 243 13.29 9.79 -27.21
N THR A 244 13.08 8.92 -26.21
CA THR A 244 13.57 9.19 -24.86
C THR A 244 15.09 8.95 -24.78
N SER A 245 15.75 9.68 -23.88
CA SER A 245 17.20 9.57 -23.66
C SER A 245 17.56 9.78 -22.18
N PRO A 246 17.92 8.71 -21.44
CA PRO A 246 18.01 7.32 -21.88
C PRO A 246 16.65 6.79 -22.37
N SER A 247 16.68 5.77 -23.25
CA SER A 247 15.47 5.10 -23.72
C SER A 247 14.70 4.53 -22.53
N LEU A 248 13.37 4.41 -22.61
CA LEU A 248 12.57 3.97 -21.45
C LEU A 248 13.03 2.59 -20.95
N ASP A 249 13.42 1.67 -21.84
CA ASP A 249 13.94 0.34 -21.48
C ASP A 249 15.28 0.34 -20.72
N ALA A 250 15.96 1.49 -20.66
CA ALA A 250 17.19 1.69 -19.90
C ALA A 250 16.95 2.30 -18.50
N LEU A 251 15.69 2.56 -18.12
CA LEU A 251 15.35 2.93 -16.74
C LEU A 251 15.66 1.77 -15.80
N THR A 252 16.23 2.09 -14.64
CA THR A 252 16.61 1.07 -13.67
C THR A 252 15.41 0.66 -12.84
N LEU A 253 15.46 -0.54 -12.25
CA LEU A 253 14.43 -0.96 -11.29
C LEU A 253 14.32 0.01 -10.11
N ALA A 254 15.42 0.67 -9.70
CA ALA A 254 15.40 1.69 -8.66
C ALA A 254 14.64 2.97 -9.09
N ASP A 255 14.70 3.34 -10.36
CA ASP A 255 13.89 4.44 -10.91
C ASP A 255 12.41 4.08 -10.89
N ILE A 256 12.08 2.82 -11.20
CA ILE A 256 10.70 2.33 -11.34
C ILE A 256 10.04 2.07 -9.99
N TYR A 257 10.76 1.42 -9.07
CA TYR A 257 10.22 0.87 -7.82
C TYR A 257 10.82 1.52 -6.56
N GLY A 258 11.79 2.44 -6.68
CA GLY A 258 12.32 3.18 -5.54
C GLY A 258 11.42 4.34 -5.07
N ASP A 259 11.86 5.06 -4.05
CA ASP A 259 11.08 6.17 -3.45
C ASP A 259 11.14 7.49 -4.25
N GLY A 260 12.11 7.61 -5.15
CA GLY A 260 12.34 8.81 -5.96
C GLY A 260 11.26 9.00 -7.04
N PRO A 261 11.18 10.21 -7.64
CA PRO A 261 10.34 10.40 -8.83
C PRO A 261 10.88 9.55 -9.99
N LEU A 262 9.99 9.16 -10.91
CA LEU A 262 10.38 8.42 -12.11
C LEU A 262 10.86 9.40 -13.18
N PRO A 263 12.15 9.40 -13.56
CA PRO A 263 12.69 10.37 -14.50
C PRO A 263 12.36 9.98 -15.93
N VAL A 264 11.74 10.89 -16.67
CA VAL A 264 11.50 10.77 -18.11
C VAL A 264 12.22 11.90 -18.81
N ARG A 265 13.01 11.59 -19.84
CA ARG A 265 13.88 12.55 -20.54
C ARG A 265 13.79 12.32 -22.04
N TRP A 266 13.81 13.39 -22.82
CA TRP A 266 13.74 13.33 -24.28
C TRP A 266 14.50 14.49 -24.91
N THR A 267 14.74 14.40 -26.23
CA THR A 267 15.31 15.54 -26.97
C THR A 267 14.26 16.63 -27.11
N PRO A 268 14.47 17.86 -26.58
CA PRO A 268 13.46 18.92 -26.62
C PRO A 268 12.95 19.22 -28.03
N GLY A 269 11.65 19.43 -28.16
CA GLY A 269 10.99 19.89 -29.37
C GLY A 269 10.20 21.18 -29.15
N ALA A 270 9.13 21.38 -29.93
CA ALA A 270 8.32 22.59 -29.92
C ALA A 270 6.82 22.31 -29.70
N ASP A 271 6.48 21.07 -29.34
CA ASP A 271 5.11 20.59 -29.24
C ASP A 271 4.67 20.44 -27.77
N SER A 272 3.63 19.66 -27.51
CA SER A 272 3.27 19.22 -26.15
C SER A 272 3.76 17.79 -25.92
N VAL A 273 4.12 17.45 -24.68
CA VAL A 273 4.43 16.08 -24.30
C VAL A 273 3.42 15.61 -23.26
N VAL A 274 2.81 14.46 -23.53
CA VAL A 274 1.91 13.78 -22.60
C VAL A 274 2.57 12.46 -22.20
N ILE A 275 2.68 12.23 -20.90
CA ILE A 275 3.25 11.02 -20.34
C ILE A 275 2.11 10.26 -19.67
N THR A 276 1.88 9.04 -20.10
CA THR A 276 0.89 8.16 -19.47
C THR A 276 1.62 6.99 -18.81
N ALA A 277 1.37 6.80 -17.52
CA ALA A 277 1.87 5.69 -16.74
C ALA A 277 0.70 4.86 -16.23
N SER A 278 0.58 3.61 -16.69
CA SER A 278 -0.32 2.62 -16.15
C SER A 278 0.42 1.81 -15.11
N VAL A 279 -0.03 1.86 -13.87
CA VAL A 279 0.57 1.17 -12.73
C VAL A 279 -0.34 0.04 -12.27
N THR A 280 0.29 -1.05 -11.84
CA THR A 280 -0.38 -2.17 -11.16
C THR A 280 0.36 -2.43 -9.87
N SER A 281 -0.35 -2.62 -8.77
CA SER A 281 0.22 -2.97 -7.46
C SER A 281 0.26 -4.48 -7.22
N ALA A 282 0.91 -4.88 -6.12
CA ALA A 282 1.02 -6.28 -5.71
C ALA A 282 -0.33 -6.96 -5.39
N ASP A 283 -1.36 -6.19 -5.02
CA ASP A 283 -2.73 -6.65 -4.78
C ASP A 283 -3.63 -6.61 -6.04
N PHE A 284 -3.02 -6.37 -7.22
CA PHE A 284 -3.67 -6.25 -8.51
C PHE A 284 -4.57 -5.01 -8.70
N THR A 285 -4.49 -4.02 -7.80
CA THR A 285 -5.06 -2.70 -8.06
C THR A 285 -4.32 -2.05 -9.23
N SER A 286 -5.04 -1.39 -10.12
CA SER A 286 -4.45 -0.75 -11.29
C SER A 286 -5.00 0.65 -11.50
N GLY A 287 -4.14 1.58 -11.89
CA GLY A 287 -4.54 2.95 -12.19
C GLY A 287 -3.69 3.57 -13.29
N ALA A 288 -4.13 4.73 -13.76
CA ALA A 288 -3.44 5.47 -14.81
C ALA A 288 -3.14 6.90 -14.37
N VAL A 289 -1.88 7.30 -14.54
CA VAL A 289 -1.38 8.65 -14.29
C VAL A 289 -1.08 9.30 -15.64
N ILE A 290 -1.57 10.51 -15.83
CA ILE A 290 -1.39 11.32 -17.04
C ILE A 290 -0.74 12.63 -16.63
N CYS A 291 0.49 12.87 -17.10
CA CYS A 291 1.23 14.09 -16.84
C CYS A 291 1.42 14.86 -18.15
N GLU A 292 1.22 16.19 -18.11
CA GLU A 292 1.48 17.06 -19.25
C GLU A 292 2.75 17.87 -18.99
N ALA A 293 3.61 17.95 -20.01
CA ALA A 293 4.89 18.64 -19.95
C ALA A 293 5.07 19.53 -21.19
N GLN A 294 5.83 20.62 -21.04
CA GLN A 294 6.27 21.40 -22.18
C GLN A 294 7.39 20.64 -22.88
N ASP A 295 7.30 20.45 -24.19
CA ASP A 295 8.29 19.69 -24.95
C ASP A 295 9.70 20.34 -24.89
N GLY A 296 9.74 21.66 -24.77
CA GLY A 296 10.99 22.44 -24.63
C GLY A 296 11.79 22.13 -23.35
N ASP A 297 11.16 21.55 -22.32
CA ASP A 297 11.84 21.21 -21.07
C ASP A 297 12.72 19.95 -21.22
N GLY A 298 12.46 19.12 -22.24
CA GLY A 298 13.20 17.88 -22.50
C GLY A 298 13.13 16.83 -21.38
N SER A 299 12.31 17.07 -20.38
CA SER A 299 12.30 16.29 -19.16
C SER A 299 11.02 16.48 -18.37
N PHE A 300 10.63 15.41 -17.68
CA PHE A 300 9.60 15.44 -16.67
C PHE A 300 9.88 14.35 -15.64
N ASP A 301 9.74 14.69 -14.37
CA ASP A 301 9.89 13.75 -13.25
C ASP A 301 8.51 13.39 -12.74
N ILE A 302 8.02 12.19 -13.08
CA ILE A 302 6.71 11.74 -12.61
C ILE A 302 6.77 11.61 -11.08
N PRO A 303 5.94 12.35 -10.33
CA PRO A 303 5.97 12.31 -8.87
C PRO A 303 5.62 10.91 -8.37
N ARG A 304 6.43 10.36 -7.45
CA ARG A 304 6.15 9.07 -6.81
C ARG A 304 4.76 9.04 -6.17
N ALA A 305 4.36 10.15 -5.56
CA ALA A 305 3.04 10.32 -4.96
C ALA A 305 1.89 10.13 -5.97
N ALA A 306 2.07 10.53 -7.24
CA ALA A 306 1.05 10.33 -8.27
C ALA A 306 0.94 8.85 -8.67
N LEU A 307 2.07 8.15 -8.79
CA LEU A 307 2.10 6.72 -9.07
C LEU A 307 1.47 5.90 -7.93
N LEU A 308 1.80 6.22 -6.67
CA LEU A 308 1.22 5.55 -5.50
C LEU A 308 -0.27 5.86 -5.34
N ALA A 309 -0.69 7.11 -5.54
CA ALA A 309 -2.11 7.47 -5.46
C ALA A 309 -2.97 6.76 -6.53
N ALA A 310 -2.39 6.38 -7.68
CA ALA A 310 -3.08 5.60 -8.69
C ALA A 310 -3.31 4.12 -8.30
N VAL A 311 -2.66 3.65 -7.22
CA VAL A 311 -2.83 2.29 -6.66
C VAL A 311 -3.08 2.34 -5.15
N ASP A 312 -3.81 3.35 -4.68
CA ASP A 312 -4.26 3.51 -3.28
C ASP A 312 -3.14 3.44 -2.22
N GLY A 313 -1.92 3.85 -2.60
CA GLY A 313 -0.75 3.83 -1.72
C GLY A 313 -0.07 2.48 -1.58
N VAL A 314 -0.49 1.46 -2.33
CA VAL A 314 0.14 0.14 -2.36
C VAL A 314 1.42 0.17 -3.21
N ASP A 315 2.38 -0.68 -2.87
CA ASP A 315 3.62 -0.82 -3.63
C ASP A 315 3.34 -1.24 -5.09
N ILE A 316 4.03 -0.57 -6.01
CA ILE A 316 3.93 -0.79 -7.45
C ILE A 316 4.63 -2.11 -7.79
N ASN A 317 3.95 -2.98 -8.54
CA ASN A 317 4.47 -4.26 -9.04
C ASN A 317 4.44 -4.36 -10.58
N GLY A 318 3.98 -3.33 -11.27
CA GLY A 318 4.01 -3.29 -12.72
C GLY A 318 3.86 -1.87 -13.19
N LEU A 319 4.59 -1.52 -14.24
CA LEU A 319 4.54 -0.19 -14.82
C LEU A 319 4.58 -0.31 -16.34
N SER A 320 3.58 0.22 -17.01
CA SER A 320 3.66 0.55 -18.43
C SER A 320 3.71 2.06 -18.58
N ILE A 321 4.70 2.56 -19.30
CA ILE A 321 4.87 3.98 -19.55
C ILE A 321 4.85 4.25 -21.05
N SER A 322 4.11 5.28 -21.45
CA SER A 322 4.15 5.85 -22.78
C SER A 322 4.45 7.34 -22.68
N VAL A 323 5.34 7.81 -23.55
CA VAL A 323 5.64 9.22 -23.73
C VAL A 323 5.18 9.56 -25.13
N GLN A 324 4.30 10.55 -25.24
CA GLN A 324 3.71 11.00 -26.48
C GLN A 324 4.09 12.45 -26.73
N ARG A 325 4.80 12.71 -27.82
CA ARG A 325 4.88 14.06 -28.37
C ARG A 325 3.66 14.28 -29.24
N ARG A 326 2.93 15.36 -28.99
CA ARG A 326 1.67 15.68 -29.64
C ARG A 326 1.65 17.12 -30.13
N ARG A 327 1.32 17.29 -31.40
CA ARG A 327 0.92 18.57 -32.00
C ARG A 327 -0.57 18.53 -32.34
N VAL A 328 -1.26 19.62 -32.04
CA VAL A 328 -2.66 19.86 -32.42
C VAL A 328 -2.72 21.14 -33.22
N GLU A 329 -3.21 21.06 -34.45
CA GLU A 329 -3.51 22.23 -35.30
C GLU A 329 -5.03 22.34 -35.47
N THR A 330 -5.60 23.45 -34.98
CA THR A 330 -7.04 23.71 -35.03
C THR A 330 -7.37 24.66 -36.18
N HIS A 331 -8.16 24.18 -37.14
CA HIS A 331 -8.62 24.96 -38.29
C HIS A 331 -10.09 25.34 -38.11
N LYS A 332 -10.40 26.63 -37.92
CA LYS A 332 -11.75 27.13 -37.56
C LYS A 332 -12.56 27.69 -38.73
N ASP A 333 -11.99 27.68 -39.93
CA ASP A 333 -12.55 28.27 -41.14
C ASP A 333 -13.28 27.23 -42.01
N LEU A 334 -13.94 26.28 -41.36
CA LEU A 334 -14.65 25.19 -42.02
C LEU A 334 -16.16 25.32 -41.81
N THR A 335 -16.90 24.93 -42.85
CA THR A 335 -18.35 25.10 -42.94
C THR A 335 -19.05 23.75 -43.14
N THR A 336 -20.21 23.63 -42.51
CA THR A 336 -21.14 22.51 -42.69
C THR A 336 -22.47 23.01 -43.24
N THR A 337 -23.10 22.19 -44.05
CA THR A 337 -24.38 22.46 -44.71
C THR A 337 -25.39 21.37 -44.34
N GLY A 338 -25.86 21.29 -43.10
CA GLY A 338 -26.78 20.21 -42.73
C GLY A 338 -27.46 20.37 -41.38
N MET A 339 -28.50 19.54 -41.16
CA MET A 339 -29.09 19.28 -39.85
C MET A 339 -29.01 17.78 -39.60
N LEU A 340 -28.45 17.37 -38.46
CA LEU A 340 -28.62 16.01 -37.98
C LEU A 340 -29.93 15.90 -37.21
N THR A 341 -30.60 14.75 -37.29
CA THR A 341 -31.81 14.50 -36.52
C THR A 341 -31.57 14.71 -35.02
N GLY A 342 -32.22 15.72 -34.44
CA GLY A 342 -32.18 16.01 -33.02
C GLY A 342 -30.93 16.74 -32.50
N VAL A 343 -30.01 17.19 -33.36
CA VAL A 343 -28.92 18.11 -32.99
C VAL A 343 -28.78 19.17 -34.10
N THR A 344 -28.95 20.44 -33.74
CA THR A 344 -28.62 21.53 -34.64
C THR A 344 -27.11 21.58 -34.79
N VAL A 345 -26.60 21.17 -35.95
CA VAL A 345 -25.21 21.41 -36.34
C VAL A 345 -25.15 22.86 -36.79
N GLU A 346 -24.41 23.71 -36.07
CA GLU A 346 -24.21 25.09 -36.53
C GLU A 346 -23.43 25.08 -37.85
N SER A 347 -23.49 26.14 -38.67
CA SER A 347 -22.87 26.10 -40.00
C SER A 347 -21.35 26.35 -40.00
N VAL A 348 -20.77 26.70 -38.85
CA VAL A 348 -19.35 27.09 -38.71
C VAL A 348 -18.72 26.19 -37.66
N GLY A 349 -17.61 25.52 -37.99
CA GLY A 349 -16.93 24.66 -37.04
C GLY A 349 -15.42 24.57 -37.19
N TRP A 350 -14.78 23.80 -36.32
CA TRP A 350 -13.34 23.57 -36.33
C TRP A 350 -12.95 22.11 -36.54
N LEU A 351 -11.82 21.90 -37.19
CA LEU A 351 -11.17 20.61 -37.37
C LEU A 351 -9.85 20.61 -36.61
N ASP A 352 -9.67 19.63 -35.74
CA ASP A 352 -8.37 19.37 -35.13
C ASP A 352 -7.61 18.33 -35.95
N ILE A 353 -6.40 18.70 -36.38
CA ILE A 353 -5.44 17.76 -36.95
C ILE A 353 -4.38 17.47 -35.89
N VAL A 354 -4.33 16.23 -35.44
CA VAL A 354 -3.44 15.75 -34.39
C VAL A 354 -2.36 14.89 -35.02
N THR A 355 -1.11 15.25 -34.79
CA THR A 355 0.02 14.37 -35.11
C THR A 355 0.72 13.94 -33.84
N SER A 356 1.10 12.66 -33.75
CA SER A 356 1.68 12.12 -32.53
C SER A 356 2.77 11.09 -32.79
N SER A 357 3.82 11.17 -31.98
CA SER A 357 4.93 10.24 -31.93
C SER A 357 5.01 9.66 -30.52
N VAL A 358 4.92 8.34 -30.39
CA VAL A 358 4.79 7.66 -29.11
C VAL A 358 5.90 6.64 -28.92
N GLU A 359 6.67 6.80 -27.85
CA GLU A 359 7.56 5.76 -27.34
C GLU A 359 6.90 5.10 -26.13
N SER A 360 6.96 3.77 -26.04
CA SER A 360 6.42 3.04 -24.90
C SER A 360 7.32 1.90 -24.43
N HIS A 361 7.21 1.58 -23.15
CA HIS A 361 7.84 0.41 -22.56
C HIS A 361 7.00 -0.12 -21.39
N THR A 362 7.08 -1.42 -21.15
CA THR A 362 6.42 -2.07 -20.02
C THR A 362 7.48 -2.80 -19.21
N PHE A 363 7.51 -2.48 -17.93
CA PHE A 363 8.31 -3.14 -16.91
C PHE A 363 7.40 -4.12 -16.17
N GLU A 364 7.76 -5.40 -16.26
CA GLU A 364 7.21 -6.40 -15.35
C GLU A 364 7.87 -6.20 -13.98
N GLY A 365 7.08 -6.30 -12.91
CA GLY A 365 7.64 -6.29 -11.56
C GLY A 365 8.09 -7.66 -11.10
N CYS A 366 8.22 -7.78 -9.80
CA CYS A 366 8.73 -8.99 -9.20
C CYS A 366 7.71 -10.13 -9.31
N GLY A 367 8.20 -11.37 -9.24
CA GLY A 367 7.34 -12.54 -9.22
C GLY A 367 6.39 -12.51 -8.02
N SER A 368 5.33 -13.32 -8.08
CA SER A 368 4.45 -13.50 -6.92
C SER A 368 5.27 -13.90 -5.69
N GLY A 369 5.13 -13.16 -4.58
CA GLY A 369 5.85 -13.41 -3.31
C GLY A 369 7.22 -12.74 -3.20
N GLU A 370 7.67 -12.05 -4.24
CA GLU A 370 8.90 -11.27 -4.25
C GLU A 370 8.62 -9.78 -4.07
N LEU A 371 9.50 -9.09 -3.35
CA LEU A 371 9.51 -7.64 -3.19
C LEU A 371 10.73 -7.04 -3.88
N PHE A 372 10.60 -5.83 -4.39
CA PHE A 372 11.75 -5.10 -4.89
C PHE A 372 12.61 -4.54 -3.75
N CYS A 373 13.88 -4.94 -3.71
CA CYS A 373 14.83 -4.51 -2.69
C CYS A 373 16.10 -3.92 -3.31
N GLY A 374 16.08 -2.61 -3.52
CA GLY A 374 17.23 -1.84 -4.00
C GLY A 374 17.46 -1.99 -5.49
N ASP A 375 17.97 -3.14 -5.93
CA ASP A 375 18.29 -3.44 -7.34
C ASP A 375 17.85 -4.84 -7.79
N ALA A 376 17.18 -5.60 -6.93
CA ALA A 376 16.75 -6.96 -7.22
C ALA A 376 15.38 -7.28 -6.62
N CYS A 377 14.69 -8.23 -7.25
CA CYS A 377 13.55 -8.90 -6.64
C CYS A 377 14.07 -9.93 -5.64
N VAL A 378 13.55 -9.89 -4.42
CA VAL A 378 13.90 -10.83 -3.35
C VAL A 378 12.66 -11.47 -2.78
N GLU A 379 12.74 -12.76 -2.51
CA GLU A 379 11.66 -13.53 -1.91
C GLU A 379 11.56 -13.19 -0.42
N THR A 380 10.49 -12.53 -0.01
CA THR A 380 10.37 -12.08 1.40
C THR A 380 9.78 -13.13 2.32
N GLU A 381 9.19 -14.19 1.77
CA GLU A 381 8.54 -15.24 2.57
C GLU A 381 9.53 -16.27 3.14
N TRP A 382 10.65 -16.50 2.44
CA TRP A 382 11.58 -17.60 2.73
C TRP A 382 13.05 -17.17 2.74
N ASP A 383 13.40 -15.97 2.25
CA ASP A 383 14.78 -15.49 2.32
C ASP A 383 15.12 -15.00 3.74
N ASN A 384 16.05 -15.71 4.36
CA ASN A 384 16.57 -15.40 5.68
C ASN A 384 17.23 -14.01 5.80
N ASN A 385 17.59 -13.36 4.69
CA ASN A 385 18.16 -12.02 4.68
C ASN A 385 17.13 -10.91 4.37
N ASN A 386 15.92 -11.27 3.95
CA ASN A 386 14.88 -10.33 3.50
C ASN A 386 13.48 -10.70 4.06
N CYS A 387 13.43 -11.21 5.28
CA CYS A 387 12.24 -11.85 5.82
C CYS A 387 11.12 -10.86 6.14
N GLY A 388 10.06 -10.85 5.35
CA GLY A 388 8.90 -9.95 5.43
C GLY A 388 9.15 -8.54 4.90
N GLN A 389 10.40 -8.13 4.70
CA GLN A 389 10.79 -6.85 4.11
C GLN A 389 12.27 -6.88 3.70
N CYS A 390 12.65 -5.95 2.82
CA CYS A 390 14.04 -5.76 2.40
C CYS A 390 15.01 -5.64 3.58
N GLY A 391 16.06 -6.47 3.57
CA GLY A 391 17.14 -6.44 4.56
C GLY A 391 16.78 -6.89 5.98
N LYS A 392 15.53 -7.31 6.26
CA LYS A 392 15.16 -7.89 7.57
C LYS A 392 15.76 -9.29 7.67
N LYS A 393 16.97 -9.35 8.24
CA LYS A 393 17.69 -10.59 8.44
C LYS A 393 17.22 -11.33 9.69
N CYS A 394 16.86 -12.59 9.53
CA CYS A 394 16.64 -13.50 10.64
C CYS A 394 17.98 -13.87 11.28
N THR A 395 18.08 -13.64 12.59
CA THR A 395 19.29 -13.85 13.41
C THR A 395 18.96 -14.71 14.63
N GLY A 396 19.98 -15.22 15.35
CA GLY A 396 19.76 -16.02 16.56
C GLY A 396 19.15 -17.40 16.31
N ASN A 397 19.61 -18.08 15.24
CA ASN A 397 19.13 -19.40 14.80
C ASN A 397 17.63 -19.44 14.45
N THR A 398 17.10 -18.31 13.99
CA THR A 398 15.79 -18.25 13.34
C THR A 398 15.93 -18.48 11.84
N PHE A 399 14.84 -18.92 11.22
CA PHE A 399 14.70 -18.99 9.76
C PHE A 399 13.49 -18.17 9.31
N CYS A 400 13.47 -17.74 8.05
CA CYS A 400 12.32 -17.05 7.50
C CYS A 400 11.24 -18.04 7.07
N GLU A 401 10.04 -17.85 7.57
CA GLU A 401 8.86 -18.61 7.16
C GLU A 401 7.63 -17.72 7.19
N PHE A 402 6.97 -17.61 6.02
CA PHE A 402 5.82 -16.73 5.78
C PHE A 402 6.09 -15.26 6.16
N GLY A 403 7.31 -14.78 5.90
CA GLY A 403 7.69 -13.38 6.15
C GLY A 403 8.03 -13.04 7.60
N GLU A 404 8.06 -14.04 8.49
CA GLU A 404 8.47 -13.84 9.88
C GLU A 404 9.65 -14.73 10.27
N CYS A 405 10.50 -14.20 11.14
CA CYS A 405 11.62 -14.95 11.69
C CYS A 405 11.12 -15.91 12.76
N GLN A 406 11.14 -17.21 12.45
CA GLN A 406 10.64 -18.26 13.31
C GLN A 406 11.77 -19.11 13.86
N CYS A 407 11.55 -19.71 15.02
CA CYS A 407 12.51 -20.60 15.64
C CYS A 407 12.49 -21.99 15.02
N GLN A 408 13.69 -22.50 14.72
CA GLN A 408 13.84 -23.89 14.33
C GLN A 408 13.46 -24.81 15.51
N ASP A 409 12.89 -25.97 15.19
CA ASP A 409 12.57 -27.05 16.15
C ASP A 409 11.57 -26.69 17.27
N GLY A 410 10.69 -25.71 17.05
CA GLY A 410 9.57 -25.41 17.96
C GLY A 410 9.94 -24.62 19.21
N GLY A 411 11.14 -24.03 19.25
CA GLY A 411 11.51 -23.06 20.29
C GLY A 411 10.65 -21.78 20.25
N ILE A 412 10.68 -20.99 21.32
CA ILE A 412 9.99 -19.70 21.39
C ILE A 412 10.98 -18.56 21.16
N LEU A 413 10.58 -17.59 20.36
CA LEU A 413 11.39 -16.40 20.09
C LEU A 413 11.34 -15.45 21.30
N CYS A 414 12.47 -15.33 22.00
CA CYS A 414 12.63 -14.44 23.14
C CYS A 414 13.57 -13.29 22.77
N GLY A 415 12.99 -12.20 22.28
CA GLY A 415 13.74 -11.12 21.64
C GLY A 415 14.31 -11.60 20.31
N ASN A 416 15.64 -11.68 20.21
CA ASN A 416 16.34 -12.12 18.98
C ASN A 416 16.96 -13.52 19.13
N ALA A 417 16.55 -14.31 20.12
CA ALA A 417 17.10 -15.64 20.36
C ALA A 417 15.99 -16.67 20.53
N CYS A 418 16.18 -17.83 19.93
CA CYS A 418 15.34 -18.99 20.16
C CYS A 418 15.73 -19.67 21.47
N VAL A 419 14.74 -19.87 22.33
CA VAL A 419 14.93 -20.58 23.60
C VAL A 419 13.98 -21.77 23.67
N ASP A 420 14.46 -22.84 24.28
CA ASP A 420 13.65 -24.02 24.58
C ASP A 420 12.89 -23.77 25.89
N THR A 421 11.63 -23.34 25.80
CA THR A 421 10.82 -23.11 27.01
C THR A 421 10.37 -24.39 27.70
N TYR A 422 10.74 -25.56 27.19
CA TYR A 422 10.35 -26.86 27.73
C TYR A 422 11.38 -27.45 28.69
N ASN A 423 12.67 -27.23 28.39
CA ASN A 423 13.78 -27.80 29.14
C ASN A 423 14.87 -26.78 29.55
N ASP A 424 14.83 -25.54 29.06
CA ASP A 424 15.80 -24.52 29.49
C ASP A 424 15.42 -23.95 30.86
N THR A 425 16.23 -24.28 31.86
CA THR A 425 16.11 -23.75 33.22
C THR A 425 16.16 -22.23 33.33
N ASN A 426 16.61 -21.48 32.31
CA ASN A 426 16.58 -20.02 32.31
C ASN A 426 15.36 -19.42 31.60
N ASN A 427 14.55 -20.23 30.91
CA ASN A 427 13.42 -19.79 30.09
C ASN A 427 12.20 -20.72 30.25
N CYS A 428 12.02 -21.34 31.41
CA CYS A 428 11.07 -22.43 31.60
C CYS A 428 9.62 -21.95 31.56
N GLY A 429 8.82 -22.48 30.64
CA GLY A 429 7.43 -22.04 30.41
C GLY A 429 7.30 -20.64 29.79
N GLY A 430 8.41 -19.92 29.56
CA GLY A 430 8.41 -18.59 28.95
C GLY A 430 9.75 -17.86 29.05
N CYS A 431 9.89 -16.82 28.22
CA CYS A 431 11.11 -16.02 28.12
C CYS A 431 11.57 -15.44 29.47
N GLY A 432 12.83 -15.70 29.83
CA GLY A 432 13.47 -15.20 31.04
C GLY A 432 12.92 -15.78 32.35
N ASN A 433 12.01 -16.77 32.29
CA ASN A 433 11.49 -17.43 33.48
C ASN A 433 12.51 -18.44 34.00
N LYS A 434 13.43 -17.95 34.83
CA LYS A 434 14.48 -18.79 35.42
C LYS A 434 13.94 -19.63 36.57
N CYS A 435 14.21 -20.93 36.51
CA CYS A 435 13.89 -21.87 37.55
C CYS A 435 14.70 -21.63 38.85
N PRO A 436 14.11 -21.86 40.03
CA PRO A 436 14.78 -21.88 41.32
C PRO A 436 16.11 -22.64 41.34
N ASN A 437 17.03 -22.26 42.23
CA ASN A 437 18.27 -23.02 42.40
C ASN A 437 17.95 -24.46 42.83
N GLY A 438 18.55 -25.44 42.15
CA GLY A 438 18.33 -26.87 42.36
C GLY A 438 17.17 -27.48 41.55
N SER A 439 16.36 -26.66 40.87
CA SER A 439 15.26 -27.17 40.02
C SER A 439 15.67 -27.40 38.57
N LEU A 440 14.93 -28.31 37.93
CA LEU A 440 14.96 -28.60 36.51
C LEU A 440 13.78 -27.91 35.81
N CYS A 441 13.89 -27.68 34.51
CA CYS A 441 12.74 -27.35 33.69
C CYS A 441 12.27 -28.63 33.01
N GLU A 442 11.06 -29.07 33.32
CA GLU A 442 10.44 -30.24 32.68
C GLU A 442 9.05 -29.87 32.18
N TRP A 443 8.81 -30.12 30.89
CA TRP A 443 7.52 -29.87 30.24
C TRP A 443 7.04 -28.40 30.36
N GLY A 444 7.98 -27.46 30.52
CA GLY A 444 7.70 -26.03 30.71
C GLY A 444 7.38 -25.61 32.14
N GLU A 445 7.59 -26.49 33.12
CA GLU A 445 7.42 -26.18 34.53
C GLU A 445 8.72 -26.39 35.31
N CYS A 446 9.00 -25.50 36.27
CA CYS A 446 10.14 -25.66 37.15
C CYS A 446 9.80 -26.70 38.22
N VAL A 447 10.52 -27.82 38.22
CA VAL A 447 10.30 -28.94 39.13
C VAL A 447 11.57 -29.22 39.93
N CYS A 448 11.42 -29.60 41.19
CA CYS A 448 12.56 -30.08 41.99
C CYS A 448 12.85 -31.54 41.64
N ASP A 449 14.14 -31.88 41.56
CA ASP A 449 14.54 -33.27 41.35
C ASP A 449 14.19 -34.10 42.60
N TRP A 450 13.74 -35.33 42.41
CA TRP A 450 13.35 -36.17 43.54
C TRP A 450 14.61 -36.63 44.31
N PRO A 451 14.65 -36.55 45.65
CA PRO A 451 13.54 -36.36 46.60
C PRO A 451 13.33 -34.92 47.13
N GLU A 452 13.86 -33.89 46.46
CA GLU A 452 13.73 -32.50 46.91
C GLU A 452 12.32 -31.93 46.70
N VAL A 453 11.94 -30.98 47.55
CA VAL A 453 10.65 -30.30 47.52
C VAL A 453 10.86 -28.79 47.33
N ALA A 454 9.97 -28.15 46.58
CA ALA A 454 10.02 -26.71 46.35
C ALA A 454 9.69 -25.93 47.64
N CYS A 455 10.68 -25.22 48.17
CA CYS A 455 10.55 -24.39 49.36
C CYS A 455 10.89 -22.92 49.04
N GLY A 456 9.88 -22.16 48.65
CA GLY A 456 10.04 -20.80 48.16
C GLY A 456 10.78 -20.79 46.81
N ASN A 457 11.95 -20.15 46.77
CA ASN A 457 12.77 -20.01 45.55
C ASN A 457 13.93 -21.01 45.50
N SER A 458 13.84 -22.16 46.18
CA SER A 458 14.87 -23.20 46.16
C SER A 458 14.27 -24.59 46.36
N CYS A 459 14.92 -25.59 45.78
CA CYS A 459 14.66 -26.99 46.10
C CYS A 459 15.46 -27.39 47.32
N VAL A 460 14.80 -28.07 48.27
CA VAL A 460 15.43 -28.54 49.50
C VAL A 460 15.05 -29.97 49.76
N ASN A 461 15.99 -30.76 50.27
CA ASN A 461 15.71 -32.12 50.68
C ASN A 461 15.13 -32.12 52.10
N THR A 462 13.81 -32.22 52.22
CA THR A 462 13.14 -32.19 53.52
C THR A 462 13.43 -33.42 54.39
N GLU A 463 14.12 -34.44 53.88
CA GLU A 463 14.53 -35.62 54.63
C GLU A 463 15.89 -35.46 55.33
N SER A 464 16.69 -34.45 54.95
CA SER A 464 18.07 -34.29 55.43
C SER A 464 18.54 -32.85 55.63
N ASP A 465 17.79 -31.84 55.19
CA ASP A 465 18.12 -30.44 55.43
C ASP A 465 17.67 -30.00 56.83
N ASP A 466 18.64 -29.74 57.70
CA ASP A 466 18.43 -29.25 59.07
C ASP A 466 17.59 -27.97 59.15
N ASN A 467 17.48 -27.17 58.08
CA ASN A 467 16.68 -25.94 58.04
C ASN A 467 15.27 -26.15 57.45
N ASN A 468 14.99 -27.32 56.88
CA ASN A 468 13.74 -27.64 56.18
C ASN A 468 13.25 -29.06 56.50
N CYS A 469 13.45 -29.52 57.73
CA CYS A 469 13.23 -30.90 58.12
C CYS A 469 11.73 -31.25 58.22
N GLY A 470 11.29 -32.25 57.47
CA GLY A 470 9.89 -32.66 57.35
C GLY A 470 8.99 -31.65 56.63
N GLY A 471 9.52 -30.50 56.21
CA GLY A 471 8.79 -29.45 55.49
C GLY A 471 9.54 -28.12 55.40
N CYS A 472 9.13 -27.27 54.47
CA CYS A 472 9.77 -25.97 54.22
C CYS A 472 9.81 -25.08 55.47
N GLY A 473 11.00 -24.57 55.81
CA GLY A 473 11.22 -23.64 56.93
C GLY A 473 11.21 -24.29 58.33
N ASN A 474 11.08 -25.61 58.42
CA ASN A 474 11.18 -26.32 59.70
C ASN A 474 12.65 -26.57 60.07
N ALA A 475 13.26 -25.58 60.71
CA ALA A 475 14.62 -25.73 61.23
C ALA A 475 14.65 -26.59 62.51
N CYS A 476 15.56 -27.54 62.56
CA CYS A 476 15.85 -28.34 63.73
C CYS A 476 16.46 -27.48 64.86
N GLY A 477 16.17 -27.86 66.10
CA GLY A 477 16.68 -27.18 67.28
C GLY A 477 18.20 -27.34 67.42
N ASN A 478 18.80 -26.54 68.31
CA ASN A 478 20.24 -26.62 68.58
C ASN A 478 20.65 -28.04 69.02
N GLY A 479 21.59 -28.64 68.29
CA GLY A 479 22.09 -29.99 68.55
C GLY A 479 21.28 -31.11 67.89
N GLN A 480 20.26 -30.76 67.10
CA GLN A 480 19.49 -31.71 66.29
C GLN A 480 19.95 -31.67 64.82
N THR A 481 19.84 -32.81 64.15
CA THR A 481 20.02 -32.99 62.70
C THR A 481 18.76 -33.57 62.09
N CYS A 482 18.51 -33.29 60.82
CA CYS A 482 17.41 -33.87 60.09
C CYS A 482 17.77 -35.27 59.60
N GLU A 483 17.04 -36.28 60.07
CA GLU A 483 17.16 -37.64 59.57
C GLU A 483 15.77 -38.15 59.18
N PHE A 484 15.63 -38.55 57.91
CA PHE A 484 14.37 -39.08 57.34
C PHE A 484 13.15 -38.16 57.55
N GLY A 485 13.38 -36.85 57.60
CA GLY A 485 12.32 -35.85 57.76
C GLY A 485 11.92 -35.55 59.20
N GLU A 486 12.67 -36.05 60.17
CA GLU A 486 12.49 -35.77 61.59
C GLU A 486 13.76 -35.17 62.20
N CYS A 487 13.59 -34.14 63.03
CA CYS A 487 14.71 -33.59 63.79
C CYS A 487 15.08 -34.57 64.92
N VAL A 488 16.21 -35.23 64.77
CA VAL A 488 16.77 -36.18 65.75
C VAL A 488 17.99 -35.57 66.43
N GLY A 489 18.24 -35.97 67.67
CA GLY A 489 19.34 -35.42 68.47
C GLY A 489 18.86 -34.98 69.85
N ASP A 490 19.77 -35.05 70.80
CA ASP A 490 19.47 -34.79 72.20
C ASP A 490 19.16 -33.30 72.38
N SER A 491 17.87 -33.02 72.50
CA SER A 491 17.35 -31.70 72.81
C SER A 491 17.79 -31.41 74.24
N GLY A 492 18.95 -30.75 74.40
CA GLY A 492 19.57 -30.49 75.69
C GLY A 492 18.55 -30.14 76.77
N SER A 493 18.19 -31.14 77.57
CA SER A 493 17.28 -30.99 78.69
C SER A 493 18.14 -30.79 79.93
N THR A 494 18.22 -29.54 80.35
CA THR A 494 18.78 -29.18 81.64
C THR A 494 17.87 -29.71 82.75
N GLY A 495 18.35 -30.70 83.49
CA GLY A 495 17.97 -30.92 84.89
C GLY A 495 16.98 -32.07 85.16
N ASP A 496 17.50 -33.29 85.22
CA ASP A 496 17.40 -34.16 86.40
C ASP A 496 18.43 -35.30 86.23
N PRO A 497 19.31 -35.62 87.19
CA PRO A 497 20.19 -36.77 87.06
C PRO A 497 19.34 -38.03 87.21
N ASP A 498 19.04 -38.68 86.08
CA ASP A 498 18.67 -40.09 86.08
C ASP A 498 19.72 -40.85 86.90
N PRO A 499 19.34 -41.51 88.00
CA PRO A 499 20.31 -42.18 88.86
C PRO A 499 20.95 -43.40 88.18
N GLY A 500 20.49 -43.79 86.99
CA GLY A 500 21.04 -44.95 86.28
C GLY A 500 21.00 -46.21 87.14
N THR A 501 21.97 -47.11 86.98
CA THR A 501 22.04 -48.37 87.76
C THR A 501 22.44 -48.17 89.22
N CYS A 502 22.68 -46.93 89.70
CA CYS A 502 23.05 -46.65 91.10
C CYS A 502 21.95 -47.00 92.11
N CYS A 503 20.70 -47.13 91.63
CA CYS A 503 19.56 -47.54 92.45
C CYS A 503 19.31 -49.05 92.43
N THR A 504 20.24 -49.83 91.89
CA THR A 504 20.19 -51.29 91.87
C THR A 504 21.53 -51.88 92.31
N ALA A 505 21.51 -52.92 93.13
CA ALA A 505 22.72 -53.61 93.55
C ALA A 505 23.36 -54.34 92.36
N GLN A 506 24.68 -54.26 92.24
CA GLN A 506 25.45 -54.90 91.18
C GLN A 506 26.74 -55.53 91.68
N ASN A 507 27.23 -56.51 90.91
CA ASN A 507 28.44 -57.27 91.23
C ASN A 507 29.66 -56.53 90.65
N GLY A 508 30.13 -55.51 91.36
CA GLY A 508 31.27 -54.69 90.96
C GLY A 508 31.30 -53.35 91.71
N PRO A 509 32.48 -52.74 91.91
CA PRO A 509 32.60 -51.43 92.53
C PRO A 509 31.98 -50.33 91.66
N GLY A 510 31.48 -49.29 92.32
CA GLY A 510 30.94 -48.09 91.66
C GLY A 510 29.56 -48.27 91.04
N CYS A 511 29.02 -47.22 90.44
CA CYS A 511 27.73 -47.23 89.75
C CYS A 511 27.73 -46.35 88.50
N SER A 512 26.68 -46.42 87.68
CA SER A 512 26.72 -45.76 86.35
C SER A 512 26.66 -44.23 86.40
N ASN A 513 26.39 -43.62 87.56
CA ASN A 513 26.33 -42.17 87.72
C ASN A 513 27.50 -41.71 88.58
N ASP A 514 28.52 -41.13 87.93
CA ASP A 514 29.76 -40.67 88.55
C ASP A 514 29.53 -39.69 89.71
N THR A 515 28.43 -38.92 89.69
CA THR A 515 28.12 -37.94 90.75
C THR A 515 27.55 -38.64 91.98
N ILE A 516 26.62 -39.58 91.80
CA ILE A 516 26.08 -40.41 92.89
C ILE A 516 27.17 -41.31 93.46
N GLU A 517 27.95 -41.96 92.58
CA GLU A 517 29.09 -42.78 92.95
C GLU A 517 30.05 -41.97 93.81
N ALA A 518 30.55 -40.82 93.33
CA ALA A 518 31.51 -40.00 94.08
C ALA A 518 30.98 -39.55 95.45
N CYS A 519 29.67 -39.28 95.57
CA CYS A 519 29.04 -38.85 96.81
C CYS A 519 28.93 -39.99 97.84
N VAL A 520 28.44 -41.17 97.43
CA VAL A 520 28.38 -42.35 98.31
C VAL A 520 29.80 -42.79 98.65
N CYS A 521 30.70 -42.76 97.67
CA CYS A 521 32.11 -43.10 97.82
C CYS A 521 32.89 -42.22 98.78
N ALA A 522 32.51 -40.95 98.92
CA ALA A 522 33.12 -40.07 99.90
C ALA A 522 32.78 -40.47 101.35
N GLN A 523 31.74 -41.29 101.54
CA GLN A 523 31.26 -41.72 102.85
C GLN A 523 31.52 -43.21 103.13
N ASP A 524 31.40 -44.07 102.12
CA ASP A 524 31.71 -45.50 102.21
C ASP A 524 32.63 -45.96 101.06
N ASP A 525 33.92 -46.14 101.40
CA ASP A 525 34.94 -46.65 100.48
C ASP A 525 34.61 -48.07 99.96
N TYR A 526 33.80 -48.86 100.69
CA TYR A 526 33.44 -50.23 100.29
C TYR A 526 32.70 -50.24 98.96
N CYS A 527 31.81 -49.27 98.74
CA CYS A 527 31.00 -49.13 97.53
C CYS A 527 31.85 -48.88 96.27
N CYS A 528 33.05 -48.32 96.41
CA CYS A 528 33.94 -47.89 95.31
C CYS A 528 35.10 -48.85 95.10
N MET A 529 35.47 -49.60 96.13
CA MET A 529 36.63 -50.49 96.08
C MET A 529 36.25 -51.95 96.00
N THR A 530 35.05 -52.32 96.47
CA THR A 530 34.64 -53.72 96.58
C THR A 530 33.43 -54.04 95.72
N THR A 531 32.25 -53.55 96.08
CA THR A 531 31.01 -53.84 95.35
C THR A 531 29.92 -52.83 95.69
N TRP A 532 29.08 -52.52 94.71
CA TRP A 532 27.90 -51.69 94.87
C TRP A 532 26.68 -52.55 95.25
N ASP A 533 26.58 -52.94 96.51
CA ASP A 533 25.50 -53.80 97.01
C ASP A 533 24.24 -53.01 97.43
N SER A 534 23.29 -53.69 98.09
CA SER A 534 22.06 -53.06 98.56
C SER A 534 22.28 -51.99 99.64
N GLN A 535 23.40 -52.03 100.37
CA GLN A 535 23.74 -50.95 101.31
C GLN A 535 24.12 -49.69 100.53
N CYS A 536 24.99 -49.82 99.52
CA CYS A 536 25.37 -48.70 98.64
C CYS A 536 24.15 -48.05 97.97
N VAL A 537 23.17 -48.85 97.54
CA VAL A 537 21.88 -48.33 97.02
C VAL A 537 21.09 -47.55 98.07
N SER A 538 20.99 -48.06 99.30
CA SER A 538 20.28 -47.36 100.39
C SER A 538 20.99 -46.07 100.84
N GLU A 539 22.31 -46.02 100.67
CA GLU A 539 23.14 -44.88 101.01
C GLU A 539 22.98 -43.71 100.04
N VAL A 540 22.54 -43.97 98.79
CA VAL A 540 22.18 -42.94 97.82
C VAL A 540 21.18 -41.94 98.42
N GLU A 541 20.11 -42.44 99.05
CA GLU A 541 19.09 -41.58 99.67
C GLU A 541 19.49 -41.13 101.08
N SER A 542 20.08 -42.03 101.87
CA SER A 542 20.47 -41.75 103.26
C SER A 542 21.49 -40.61 103.37
N PHE A 543 22.42 -40.52 102.42
CA PHE A 543 23.42 -39.46 102.37
C PHE A 543 22.98 -38.25 101.52
N GLY A 544 21.78 -38.28 100.94
CA GLY A 544 21.28 -37.22 100.06
C GLY A 544 22.06 -37.10 98.75
N CYS A 545 22.70 -38.18 98.31
CA CYS A 545 23.50 -38.25 97.09
C CYS A 545 22.62 -38.37 95.82
N GLY A 546 21.41 -38.91 95.95
CA GLY A 546 20.42 -39.03 94.89
C GLY A 546 19.07 -39.52 95.43
N SER A 547 18.12 -39.78 94.54
CA SER A 547 16.80 -40.36 94.88
C SER A 547 16.60 -41.63 94.05
N CYS A 548 16.24 -42.74 94.70
CA CYS A 548 16.06 -44.04 94.04
C CYS A 548 14.61 -44.45 93.82
N GLY A 549 13.67 -43.63 94.30
CA GLY A 549 12.25 -43.74 93.98
C GLY A 549 11.45 -44.47 95.04
#